data_AF-A0A5Q4GTH3-F1
#
_entry.id   AF-A0A5Q4GTH3-F1
#
_cell.length_a   1.000
_cell.length_b   1.000
_cell.length_c   1.000
_cell.angle_alpha   90.00
_cell.angle_beta   90.00
_cell.angle_gamma   90.00
#
_symmetry.space_group_name_H-M   'P 1'
#
loop_
_entity.id
_entity.type
_entity.pdbx_description
1 polymer ?
#
loop_
_entity_poly.entity_id
_entity_poly.type
_entity_poly.pdbx_seq_one_letter_code
_entity_poly.pdbx_strand_id
1 'polypeptide(L)'
;MISRSRCFRTAVRSLAEPTMSARLERSTPSISEPEHNLKKEDCGMTNITRRRFLGSSMAAGAAWLSLPGRAGADDQEAIQASIAKFGGFRVGIQSNMLGTLSPEMEPMLGHVADVGLHWIEFAHWHYGVTEDADRIAEVQERLSRHAIRMEAYFLGEIEADDVALRRTFQFAKTNGVSVLVGQPTIEAFPILNRLVDQFDIKVAVHNYGPGHRFDRIDDILKAVQPWDARIGYCLDTGHAMRSGECPVEAVRRMGPRLHGLHLREQVAIQREPQPGEAIIGEGGMDLPALCRALHDAQFSGPLTLEMYYRPKDPLPPLRRSLQNLAQAAVVS
;
A
#
# COMPACT_ATOMS: atom_id res chain seq x y z
N MET A 1 -15.54 -46.48 52.78
CA MET A 1 -14.12 -46.76 52.50
C MET A 1 -13.43 -45.42 52.32
N ILE A 2 -12.72 -44.94 53.36
CA ILE A 2 -11.25 -44.68 53.38
C ILE A 2 -10.88 -43.61 52.33
N SER A 3 -10.24 -42.46 52.62
CA SER A 3 -9.72 -41.86 53.85
C SER A 3 -9.38 -40.38 53.57
N ARG A 4 -9.51 -39.58 54.63
CA ARG A 4 -9.02 -38.22 54.91
C ARG A 4 -7.60 -37.91 54.39
N SER A 5 -7.33 -36.63 54.04
CA SER A 5 -6.60 -35.69 54.94
C SER A 5 -6.03 -34.43 54.25
N ARG A 6 -6.23 -33.27 54.94
CA ARG A 6 -5.38 -32.06 55.12
C ARG A 6 -4.99 -31.21 53.89
N CYS A 7 -5.37 -29.94 53.77
CA CYS A 7 -5.17 -28.73 54.61
C CYS A 7 -3.73 -28.19 54.58
N PHE A 8 -3.52 -27.04 53.92
CA PHE A 8 -2.62 -25.98 54.38
C PHE A 8 -3.13 -24.60 53.91
N ARG A 9 -3.36 -23.72 54.89
CA ARG A 9 -3.52 -22.27 54.74
C ARG A 9 -2.14 -21.63 54.77
N THR A 10 -1.91 -20.57 53.98
CA THR A 10 -1.16 -19.41 54.47
C THR A 10 -1.69 -18.14 53.81
N ALA A 11 -1.87 -17.11 54.64
CA ALA A 11 -2.47 -15.83 54.34
C ALA A 11 -1.41 -14.73 54.19
N VAL A 12 -1.71 -13.75 53.33
CA VAL A 12 -1.57 -12.29 53.49
C VAL A 12 -0.22 -11.71 53.97
N ARG A 13 0.33 -10.77 53.18
CA ARG A 13 0.68 -9.41 53.66
C ARG A 13 0.98 -8.43 52.51
N SER A 14 0.16 -7.38 52.48
CA SER A 14 0.35 -6.09 51.80
C SER A 14 1.17 -5.18 52.71
N LEU A 15 2.10 -4.37 52.19
CA LEU A 15 2.52 -3.09 52.78
C LEU A 15 3.04 -2.13 51.69
N ALA A 16 2.27 -1.06 51.49
CA ALA A 16 2.57 0.37 51.30
C ALA A 16 3.89 0.89 50.67
N GLU A 17 3.71 1.92 49.84
CA GLU A 17 4.67 2.87 49.23
C GLU A 17 5.45 3.72 50.26
N PRO A 18 6.43 4.53 49.80
CA PRO A 18 6.10 5.96 49.69
C PRO A 18 6.66 6.71 48.47
N THR A 19 5.92 7.76 48.14
CA THR A 19 6.17 8.91 47.27
C THR A 19 7.53 9.61 47.47
N MET A 20 8.10 10.18 46.40
CA MET A 20 8.71 11.51 46.48
C MET A 20 8.60 12.33 45.19
N SER A 21 8.06 13.52 45.38
CA SER A 21 7.98 14.67 44.49
C SER A 21 9.36 15.32 44.33
N ALA A 22 9.69 15.75 43.11
CA ALA A 22 10.65 16.84 42.90
C ALA A 22 10.26 17.65 41.65
N ARG A 23 9.52 18.72 41.93
CA ARG A 23 9.32 19.90 41.10
C ARG A 23 10.67 20.63 40.95
N LEU A 24 11.12 20.88 39.72
CA LEU A 24 12.13 21.90 39.45
C LEU A 24 11.62 22.83 38.35
N GLU A 25 11.33 24.04 38.81
CA GLU A 25 10.94 25.21 38.05
C GLU A 25 12.17 25.89 37.41
N ARG A 26 11.89 26.55 36.28
CA ARG A 26 12.58 27.72 35.68
C ARG A 26 13.99 27.52 35.12
N SER A 27 14.14 27.79 33.82
CA SER A 27 14.57 29.12 33.36
C SER A 27 14.69 29.17 31.84
N THR A 28 13.85 29.98 31.21
CA THR A 28 14.06 30.54 29.87
C THR A 28 15.01 31.74 29.97
N PRO A 29 15.98 31.88 29.07
CA PRO A 29 16.50 33.19 28.70
C PRO A 29 15.96 33.58 27.32
N SER A 30 15.29 34.72 27.31
CA SER A 30 14.96 35.51 26.13
C SER A 30 16.23 35.85 25.34
N ILE A 31 16.20 35.67 24.03
CA ILE A 31 17.12 36.37 23.13
C ILE A 31 16.27 37.09 22.09
N SER A 32 16.47 38.40 22.11
CA SER A 32 15.91 39.46 21.30
C SER A 32 16.22 39.29 19.80
N GLU A 33 15.19 39.48 18.98
CA GLU A 33 15.30 39.75 17.54
C GLU A 33 15.99 41.11 17.29
N PRO A 34 16.82 41.24 16.24
CA PRO A 34 17.11 42.54 15.66
C PRO A 34 16.16 42.85 14.50
N GLU A 35 15.49 43.98 14.61
CA GLU A 35 14.71 44.63 13.57
C GLU A 35 15.58 44.86 12.32
N HIS A 36 15.14 44.33 11.17
CA HIS A 36 15.64 44.79 9.88
C HIS A 36 14.52 45.33 9.01
N ASN A 37 14.55 46.65 8.89
CA ASN A 37 13.73 47.52 8.08
C ASN A 37 13.94 47.18 6.58
N LEU A 38 12.92 46.61 5.92
CA LEU A 38 12.89 46.45 4.46
C LEU A 38 11.57 46.96 3.89
N LYS A 39 11.74 47.65 2.77
CA LYS A 39 10.82 48.59 2.13
C LYS A 39 9.50 47.95 1.69
N LYS A 40 8.43 48.75 1.76
CA LYS A 40 7.17 48.50 1.06
C LYS A 40 7.42 48.48 -0.44
N GLU A 41 7.18 47.34 -1.07
CA GLU A 41 6.92 47.24 -2.50
C GLU A 41 5.53 46.68 -2.74
N ASP A 42 4.94 47.19 -3.80
CA ASP A 42 3.53 47.25 -4.17
C ASP A 42 2.96 45.85 -4.45
N CYS A 43 1.88 45.46 -3.77
CA CYS A 43 1.14 44.23 -4.05
C CYS A 43 0.15 44.50 -5.18
N GLY A 44 0.61 44.29 -6.41
CA GLY A 44 -0.26 44.23 -7.58
C GLY A 44 -1.23 43.05 -7.48
N MET A 45 -2.50 43.35 -7.25
CA MET A 45 -3.60 42.42 -7.49
C MET A 45 -3.69 42.11 -8.99
N THR A 46 -3.31 40.90 -9.39
CA THR A 46 -3.73 40.32 -10.67
C THR A 46 -4.72 39.19 -10.42
N ASN A 47 -5.96 39.46 -10.80
CA ASN A 47 -7.08 38.50 -10.87
C ASN A 47 -6.69 37.23 -11.63
N ILE A 48 -6.62 36.10 -10.92
CA ILE A 48 -6.52 34.78 -11.57
C ILE A 48 -7.93 34.35 -11.96
N THR A 49 -8.29 34.57 -13.22
CA THR A 49 -9.52 34.03 -13.82
C THR A 49 -9.44 32.50 -13.97
N ARG A 50 -10.56 31.81 -13.70
CA ARG A 50 -10.84 30.36 -13.78
C ARG A 50 -10.63 29.67 -15.16
N ARG A 51 -9.62 30.05 -15.94
CA ARG A 51 -9.28 29.41 -17.23
C ARG A 51 -7.78 29.18 -17.35
N ARG A 52 -7.29 28.17 -16.64
CA ARG A 52 -6.08 27.39 -16.95
C ARG A 52 -6.12 26.11 -16.12
N PHE A 53 -7.05 25.21 -16.45
CA PHE A 53 -7.11 23.86 -15.87
C PHE A 53 -7.11 22.76 -16.95
N LEU A 54 -6.63 23.06 -18.16
CA LEU A 54 -6.43 22.08 -19.21
C LEU A 54 -5.11 22.42 -19.88
N GLY A 55 -4.04 21.71 -19.52
CA GLY A 55 -2.75 21.93 -20.19
C GLY A 55 -1.50 21.31 -19.57
N SER A 56 -1.58 20.53 -18.49
CA SER A 56 -0.34 20.00 -17.86
C SER A 56 -0.39 18.54 -17.44
N SER A 57 -1.44 17.79 -17.77
CA SER A 57 -1.58 16.36 -17.40
C SER A 57 -1.22 15.37 -18.53
N MET A 58 -0.84 15.83 -19.73
CA MET A 58 -0.60 14.94 -20.88
C MET A 58 0.82 14.41 -21.03
N ALA A 59 1.80 14.84 -20.22
CA ALA A 59 3.19 14.43 -20.43
C ALA A 59 3.55 13.07 -19.79
N ALA A 60 2.82 12.61 -18.77
CA ALA A 60 3.07 11.30 -18.14
C ALA A 60 2.29 10.13 -18.78
N GLY A 61 1.29 10.42 -19.62
CA GLY A 61 0.49 9.40 -20.30
C GLY A 61 1.07 8.88 -21.62
N ALA A 62 2.03 9.59 -22.21
CA ALA A 62 2.49 9.33 -23.57
C ALA A 62 3.58 8.24 -23.69
N ALA A 63 4.27 7.88 -22.60
CA ALA A 63 5.34 6.87 -22.63
C ALA A 63 4.81 5.41 -22.64
N TRP A 64 3.52 5.21 -22.34
CA TRP A 64 2.91 3.87 -22.19
C TRP A 64 2.36 3.27 -23.49
N LEU A 65 2.36 4.05 -24.59
CA LEU A 65 1.80 3.67 -25.89
C LEU A 65 2.75 2.81 -26.76
N SER A 66 3.90 2.40 -26.23
CA SER A 66 4.99 1.80 -27.03
C SER A 66 5.37 0.37 -26.65
N LEU A 67 4.65 -0.29 -25.73
CA LEU A 67 4.85 -1.72 -25.50
C LEU A 67 4.12 -2.56 -26.58
N PRO A 68 4.71 -3.67 -27.05
CA PRO A 68 4.03 -4.59 -27.96
C PRO A 68 2.90 -5.29 -27.19
N GLY A 69 1.66 -4.99 -27.57
CA GLY A 69 0.46 -5.36 -26.81
C GLY A 69 -0.51 -4.19 -26.82
N ARG A 70 -0.94 -3.78 -28.02
CA ARG A 70 -1.98 -2.76 -28.16
C ARG A 70 -3.26 -3.29 -27.52
N ALA A 71 -3.55 -2.83 -26.31
CA ALA A 71 -4.92 -2.82 -25.82
C ALA A 71 -5.79 -2.23 -26.95
N GLY A 72 -6.83 -2.96 -27.36
CA GLY A 72 -7.79 -2.47 -28.34
C GLY A 72 -8.40 -1.14 -27.87
N ALA A 73 -9.03 -0.39 -28.78
CA ALA A 73 -9.78 0.81 -28.37
C ALA A 73 -10.80 0.47 -27.27
N ASP A 74 -11.45 -0.69 -27.40
CA ASP A 74 -12.41 -1.25 -26.44
C ASP A 74 -11.77 -1.56 -25.08
N ASP A 75 -10.56 -2.14 -25.05
CA ASP A 75 -9.83 -2.42 -23.81
C ASP A 75 -9.46 -1.12 -23.09
N GLN A 76 -9.01 -0.11 -23.84
CA GLN A 76 -8.66 1.18 -23.28
C GLN A 76 -9.90 1.89 -22.71
N GLU A 77 -11.05 1.78 -23.37
CA GLU A 77 -12.32 2.29 -22.86
C GLU A 77 -12.74 1.57 -21.56
N ALA A 78 -12.67 0.24 -21.52
CA ALA A 78 -12.98 -0.55 -20.32
C ALA A 78 -12.07 -0.18 -19.13
N ILE A 79 -10.77 -0.03 -19.38
CA ILE A 79 -9.79 0.41 -18.38
C ILE A 79 -10.15 1.81 -17.85
N GLN A 80 -10.48 2.76 -18.71
CA GLN A 80 -10.88 4.11 -18.28
C GLN A 80 -12.20 4.10 -17.50
N ALA A 81 -13.17 3.29 -17.94
CA ALA A 81 -14.44 3.12 -17.23
C ALA A 81 -14.23 2.53 -15.84
N SER A 82 -13.32 1.56 -15.69
CA SER A 82 -12.95 0.99 -14.40
C SER A 82 -12.29 2.02 -13.48
N ILE A 83 -11.33 2.81 -14.00
CA ILE A 83 -10.72 3.93 -13.25
C ILE A 83 -11.79 4.90 -12.77
N ALA A 84 -12.68 5.35 -13.65
CA ALA A 84 -13.74 6.29 -13.31
C ALA A 84 -14.71 5.71 -12.26
N LYS A 85 -15.08 4.43 -12.38
CA LYS A 85 -15.94 3.71 -11.43
C LYS A 85 -15.36 3.72 -10.02
N PHE A 86 -14.03 3.67 -9.89
CA PHE A 86 -13.34 3.70 -8.60
C PHE A 86 -12.74 5.07 -8.28
N GLY A 87 -13.39 6.16 -8.70
CA GLY A 87 -13.00 7.53 -8.31
C GLY A 87 -11.65 7.99 -8.87
N GLY A 88 -11.11 7.33 -9.89
CA GLY A 88 -9.78 7.63 -10.43
C GLY A 88 -8.68 6.68 -9.97
N PHE A 89 -8.97 5.72 -9.08
CA PHE A 89 -7.99 4.74 -8.61
C PHE A 89 -7.81 3.58 -9.61
N ARG A 90 -6.56 3.13 -9.75
CA ARG A 90 -6.23 1.90 -10.48
C ARG A 90 -6.38 0.71 -9.54
N VAL A 91 -7.59 0.16 -9.52
CA VAL A 91 -7.95 -0.94 -8.61
C VAL A 91 -7.57 -2.28 -9.21
N GLY A 92 -6.78 -3.05 -8.47
CA GLY A 92 -6.34 -4.38 -8.85
C GLY A 92 -6.52 -5.41 -7.74
N ILE A 93 -5.92 -6.57 -7.94
CA ILE A 93 -5.99 -7.70 -7.02
C ILE A 93 -4.62 -8.36 -6.85
N GLN A 94 -4.33 -8.78 -5.62
CA GLN A 94 -3.12 -9.55 -5.32
C GLN A 94 -3.38 -11.04 -5.62
N SER A 95 -2.48 -11.68 -6.38
CA SER A 95 -2.71 -13.04 -6.90
C SER A 95 -2.96 -14.13 -5.83
N ASN A 96 -2.46 -13.95 -4.60
CA ASN A 96 -2.73 -14.80 -3.44
C ASN A 96 -4.20 -14.88 -3.06
N MET A 97 -4.97 -13.81 -3.31
CA MET A 97 -6.40 -13.81 -3.04
C MET A 97 -7.11 -14.90 -3.86
N LEU A 98 -6.62 -15.17 -5.06
CA LEU A 98 -7.20 -16.14 -5.99
C LEU A 98 -6.45 -17.49 -6.03
N GLY A 99 -5.22 -17.58 -5.51
CA GLY A 99 -4.41 -18.81 -5.59
C GLY A 99 -5.04 -20.05 -4.93
N THR A 100 -5.97 -19.87 -3.99
CA THR A 100 -6.74 -20.99 -3.40
C THR A 100 -7.89 -21.46 -4.30
N LEU A 101 -8.48 -20.55 -5.09
CA LEU A 101 -9.57 -20.86 -6.02
C LEU A 101 -9.03 -21.37 -7.36
N SER A 102 -7.99 -20.73 -7.87
CA SER A 102 -7.37 -20.98 -9.18
C SER A 102 -5.85 -20.85 -9.04
N PRO A 103 -5.14 -21.94 -8.73
CA PRO A 103 -3.68 -21.93 -8.64
C PRO A 103 -3.02 -21.74 -10.02
N GLU A 104 -3.76 -22.02 -11.09
CA GLU A 104 -3.32 -21.80 -12.46
C GLU A 104 -3.58 -20.36 -12.91
N MET A 105 -2.63 -19.79 -13.64
CA MET A 105 -2.64 -18.39 -14.05
C MET A 105 -3.81 -18.03 -14.98
N GLU A 106 -4.14 -18.87 -15.96
CA GLU A 106 -5.18 -18.52 -16.94
C GLU A 106 -6.59 -18.43 -16.30
N PRO A 107 -7.06 -19.42 -15.52
CA PRO A 107 -8.33 -19.28 -14.79
C PRO A 107 -8.32 -18.11 -13.79
N MET A 108 -7.18 -17.85 -13.14
CA MET A 108 -7.02 -16.69 -12.25
C MET A 108 -7.29 -15.38 -12.99
N LEU A 109 -6.67 -15.17 -14.16
CA LEU A 109 -6.87 -13.98 -14.98
C LEU A 109 -8.33 -13.86 -15.47
N GLY A 110 -8.97 -14.97 -15.82
CA GLY A 110 -10.39 -15.00 -16.13
C GLY A 110 -11.25 -14.47 -14.98
N HIS A 111 -10.96 -14.88 -13.74
CA HIS A 111 -11.67 -14.35 -12.58
C HIS A 111 -11.43 -12.86 -12.34
N VAL A 112 -10.23 -12.35 -12.60
CA VAL A 112 -9.93 -10.90 -12.52
C VAL A 112 -10.77 -10.12 -13.53
N ALA A 113 -10.86 -10.61 -14.77
CA ALA A 113 -11.71 -10.02 -15.81
C ALA A 113 -13.20 -10.11 -15.45
N ASP A 114 -13.67 -11.25 -14.92
CA ASP A 114 -15.07 -11.47 -14.52
C ASP A 114 -15.57 -10.52 -13.43
N VAL A 115 -14.67 -9.97 -12.61
CA VAL A 115 -15.00 -8.96 -11.60
C VAL A 115 -14.81 -7.51 -12.10
N GLY A 116 -14.35 -7.35 -13.35
CA GLY A 116 -14.17 -6.05 -14.01
C GLY A 116 -12.93 -5.29 -13.56
N LEU A 117 -11.88 -6.02 -13.16
CA LEU A 117 -10.58 -5.45 -12.82
C LEU A 117 -9.60 -5.60 -13.98
N HIS A 118 -8.66 -4.66 -14.07
CA HIS A 118 -7.67 -4.60 -15.16
C HIS A 118 -6.22 -4.55 -14.63
N TRP A 119 -6.03 -4.77 -13.34
CA TRP A 119 -4.72 -4.79 -12.70
C TRP A 119 -4.56 -6.00 -11.82
N ILE A 120 -3.40 -6.62 -11.91
CA ILE A 120 -2.99 -7.71 -11.03
C ILE A 120 -1.60 -7.42 -10.45
N GLU A 121 -1.44 -7.72 -9.18
CA GLU A 121 -0.15 -7.79 -8.53
C GLU A 121 0.20 -9.27 -8.34
N PHE A 122 1.19 -9.76 -9.08
CA PHE A 122 1.65 -11.12 -8.88
C PHE A 122 2.61 -11.21 -7.70
N ALA A 123 2.33 -12.12 -6.77
CA ALA A 123 3.34 -12.65 -5.87
C ALA A 123 4.37 -13.50 -6.65
N HIS A 124 5.64 -13.42 -6.23
CA HIS A 124 6.74 -14.07 -6.94
C HIS A 124 6.63 -15.59 -7.07
N TRP A 125 5.84 -16.26 -6.23
CA TRP A 125 5.59 -17.70 -6.36
C TRP A 125 4.52 -18.07 -7.38
N HIS A 126 3.69 -17.13 -7.84
CA HIS A 126 2.73 -17.34 -8.93
C HIS A 126 3.32 -16.98 -10.31
N TYR A 127 4.26 -16.05 -10.35
CA TYR A 127 5.04 -15.73 -11.54
C TYR A 127 6.47 -15.38 -11.16
N GLY A 128 7.36 -16.39 -11.15
CA GLY A 128 8.75 -16.22 -10.73
C GLY A 128 9.55 -15.29 -11.64
N VAL A 129 10.52 -14.59 -11.04
CA VAL A 129 11.50 -13.78 -11.77
C VAL A 129 12.22 -14.67 -12.77
N THR A 130 12.15 -14.30 -14.05
CA THR A 130 12.75 -15.06 -15.14
C THR A 130 13.34 -14.12 -16.20
N GLU A 131 14.38 -14.59 -16.89
CA GLU A 131 14.98 -13.92 -18.06
C GLU A 131 14.54 -14.61 -19.37
N ASP A 132 13.71 -15.66 -19.28
CA ASP A 132 13.17 -16.40 -20.41
C ASP A 132 12.16 -15.53 -21.19
N ALA A 133 12.57 -15.12 -22.40
CA ALA A 133 11.79 -14.24 -23.26
C ALA A 133 10.48 -14.90 -23.74
N ASP A 134 10.47 -16.21 -23.98
CA ASP A 134 9.28 -16.93 -24.44
C ASP A 134 8.26 -16.99 -23.30
N ARG A 135 8.73 -17.26 -22.07
CA ARG A 135 7.87 -17.26 -20.89
C ARG A 135 7.30 -15.86 -20.61
N ILE A 136 8.09 -14.81 -20.77
CA ILE A 136 7.62 -13.42 -20.61
C ILE A 136 6.56 -13.11 -21.67
N ALA A 137 6.83 -13.42 -22.93
CA ALA A 137 5.88 -13.19 -24.02
C ALA A 137 4.56 -13.94 -23.81
N GLU A 138 4.62 -15.20 -23.37
CA GLU A 138 3.46 -16.01 -23.01
C GLU A 138 2.59 -15.33 -21.94
N VAL A 139 3.19 -14.86 -20.84
CA VAL A 139 2.46 -14.19 -19.75
C VAL A 139 1.88 -12.85 -20.20
N GLN A 140 2.64 -12.07 -20.96
CA GLN A 140 2.18 -10.78 -21.51
C GLN A 140 1.01 -10.98 -22.49
N GLU A 141 1.02 -12.05 -23.28
CA GLU A 141 -0.10 -12.41 -24.15
C GLU A 141 -1.35 -12.74 -23.33
N ARG A 142 -1.22 -13.56 -22.29
CA ARG A 142 -2.36 -13.90 -21.40
C ARG A 142 -2.95 -12.66 -20.73
N LEU A 143 -2.10 -11.79 -20.20
CA LEU A 143 -2.52 -10.50 -19.62
C LEU A 143 -3.29 -9.65 -20.64
N SER A 144 -2.77 -9.56 -21.87
CA SER A 144 -3.39 -8.79 -22.95
C SER A 144 -4.75 -9.32 -23.36
N ARG A 145 -4.95 -10.66 -23.43
CA ARG A 145 -6.25 -11.28 -23.78
C ARG A 145 -7.39 -10.88 -22.84
N HIS A 146 -7.06 -10.54 -21.59
CA HIS A 146 -8.02 -10.15 -20.56
C HIS A 146 -8.04 -8.64 -20.29
N ALA A 147 -7.29 -7.85 -21.07
CA ALA A 147 -7.05 -6.42 -20.81
C ALA A 147 -6.55 -6.14 -19.38
N ILE A 148 -5.67 -7.00 -18.86
CA ILE A 148 -5.09 -6.91 -17.51
C ILE A 148 -3.63 -6.43 -17.62
N ARG A 149 -3.20 -5.62 -16.65
CA ARG A 149 -1.83 -5.11 -16.53
C ARG A 149 -1.17 -5.59 -15.23
N MET A 150 0.11 -5.92 -15.28
CA MET A 150 0.93 -6.18 -14.09
C MET A 150 1.70 -4.92 -13.71
N GLU A 151 1.04 -4.01 -13.01
CA GLU A 151 1.65 -2.72 -12.63
C GLU A 151 2.53 -2.81 -11.37
N ALA A 152 2.17 -3.72 -10.46
CA ALA A 152 2.92 -4.04 -9.25
C ALA A 152 3.36 -5.51 -9.23
N TYR A 153 4.44 -5.78 -8.50
CA TYR A 153 4.96 -7.13 -8.32
C TYR A 153 5.44 -7.34 -6.87
N PHE A 154 4.95 -8.38 -6.22
CA PHE A 154 5.17 -8.63 -4.80
C PHE A 154 6.30 -9.63 -4.53
N LEU A 155 7.33 -9.15 -3.84
CA LEU A 155 8.55 -9.88 -3.54
C LEU A 155 8.49 -10.62 -2.19
N GLY A 156 7.66 -10.17 -1.25
CA GLY A 156 7.73 -10.64 0.14
C GLY A 156 8.92 -10.01 0.85
N GLU A 157 9.71 -10.79 1.59
CA GLU A 157 10.96 -10.30 2.19
C GLU A 157 12.01 -10.03 1.11
N ILE A 158 12.69 -8.89 1.23
CA ILE A 158 13.71 -8.44 0.29
C ILE A 158 15.07 -8.44 0.99
N GLU A 159 15.88 -9.43 0.64
CA GLU A 159 17.24 -9.62 1.16
C GLU A 159 18.27 -8.72 0.46
N ALA A 160 19.40 -8.51 1.10
CA ALA A 160 20.51 -7.69 0.59
C ALA A 160 21.37 -8.45 -0.44
N ASP A 161 20.75 -8.85 -1.55
CA ASP A 161 21.41 -9.52 -2.68
C ASP A 161 21.36 -8.65 -3.93
N ASP A 162 22.48 -7.99 -4.24
CA ASP A 162 22.62 -7.09 -5.40
C ASP A 162 22.32 -7.80 -6.73
N VAL A 163 22.82 -9.03 -6.90
CA VAL A 163 22.67 -9.77 -8.15
C VAL A 163 21.21 -10.18 -8.35
N ALA A 164 20.57 -10.72 -7.32
CA ALA A 164 19.16 -11.09 -7.39
C ALA A 164 18.27 -9.86 -7.57
N LEU A 165 18.53 -8.77 -6.85
CA LEU A 165 17.75 -7.54 -6.99
C LEU A 165 17.90 -6.92 -8.38
N ARG A 166 19.11 -6.84 -8.92
CA ARG A 166 19.31 -6.34 -10.29
C ARG A 166 18.54 -7.17 -11.32
N ARG A 167 18.49 -8.50 -11.18
CA ARG A 167 17.66 -9.37 -12.03
C ARG A 167 16.17 -9.06 -11.88
N THR A 168 15.70 -8.87 -10.64
CA THR A 168 14.31 -8.48 -10.36
C THR A 168 13.94 -7.14 -11.00
N PHE A 169 14.80 -6.13 -10.91
CA PHE A 169 14.57 -4.83 -11.55
C PHE A 169 14.57 -4.93 -13.09
N GLN A 170 15.44 -5.77 -13.67
CA GLN A 170 15.41 -6.03 -15.11
C GLN A 170 14.13 -6.75 -15.53
N PHE A 171 13.70 -7.76 -14.78
CA PHE A 171 12.44 -8.46 -15.00
C PHE A 171 11.24 -7.50 -14.90
N ALA A 172 11.21 -6.65 -13.88
CA ALA A 172 10.17 -5.64 -13.70
C ALA A 172 10.09 -4.69 -14.90
N LYS A 173 11.24 -4.18 -15.36
CA LYS A 173 11.33 -3.32 -16.54
C LYS A 173 10.78 -4.01 -17.79
N THR A 174 11.19 -5.25 -18.05
CA THR A 174 10.75 -6.01 -19.23
C THR A 174 9.24 -6.28 -19.20
N ASN A 175 8.67 -6.47 -18.01
CA ASN A 175 7.24 -6.75 -17.85
C ASN A 175 6.35 -5.50 -17.68
N GLY A 176 6.92 -4.29 -17.75
CA GLY A 176 6.16 -3.05 -17.56
C GLY A 176 5.71 -2.79 -16.12
N VAL A 177 6.32 -3.45 -15.14
CA VAL A 177 6.08 -3.21 -13.71
C VAL A 177 6.68 -1.87 -13.32
N SER A 178 5.90 -1.04 -12.64
CA SER A 178 6.33 0.29 -12.19
C SER A 178 6.63 0.37 -10.70
N VAL A 179 6.12 -0.59 -9.91
CA VAL A 179 6.29 -0.65 -8.46
C VAL A 179 6.63 -2.07 -8.02
N LEU A 180 7.78 -2.24 -7.38
CA LEU A 180 8.13 -3.45 -6.65
C LEU A 180 7.65 -3.32 -5.20
N VAL A 181 6.90 -4.30 -4.70
CA VAL A 181 6.34 -4.29 -3.34
C VAL A 181 7.03 -5.37 -2.49
N GLY A 182 7.41 -5.04 -1.25
CA GLY A 182 7.94 -6.02 -0.31
C GLY A 182 8.49 -5.41 0.96
N GLN A 183 9.12 -6.23 1.80
CA GLN A 183 9.70 -5.84 3.08
C GLN A 183 11.23 -6.02 3.04
N PRO A 184 12.00 -4.94 2.78
CA PRO A 184 13.46 -4.98 2.82
C PRO A 184 14.00 -5.27 4.21
N THR A 185 15.12 -6.00 4.25
CA THR A 185 16.06 -5.90 5.36
C THR A 185 16.69 -4.51 5.39
N ILE A 186 17.25 -4.12 6.53
CA ILE A 186 17.87 -2.80 6.68
C ILE A 186 19.08 -2.67 5.73
N GLU A 187 19.77 -3.79 5.52
CA GLU A 187 20.96 -3.94 4.68
C GLU A 187 20.64 -3.86 3.18
N ALA A 188 19.39 -4.11 2.77
CA ALA A 188 18.99 -4.04 1.38
C ALA A 188 18.79 -2.61 0.87
N PHE A 189 18.48 -1.64 1.73
CA PHE A 189 18.17 -0.27 1.32
C PHE A 189 19.29 0.43 0.51
N PRO A 190 20.59 0.35 0.87
CA PRO A 190 21.66 0.91 0.05
C PRO A 190 21.70 0.35 -1.39
N ILE A 191 21.35 -0.93 -1.57
CA ILE A 191 21.30 -1.58 -2.88
C ILE A 191 20.07 -1.06 -3.64
N LEU A 192 18.90 -1.09 -3.00
CA LEU A 192 17.66 -0.57 -3.56
C LEU A 192 17.81 0.89 -4.00
N ASN A 193 18.47 1.73 -3.20
CA ASN A 193 18.67 3.15 -3.51
C ASN A 193 19.47 3.36 -4.80
N ARG A 194 20.47 2.51 -5.08
CA ARG A 194 21.18 2.55 -6.37
C ARG A 194 20.34 2.01 -7.51
N LEU A 195 19.55 0.96 -7.28
CA LEU A 195 18.76 0.31 -8.33
C LEU A 195 17.55 1.13 -8.77
N VAL A 196 16.83 1.78 -7.83
CA VAL A 196 15.75 2.70 -8.19
C VAL A 196 16.26 3.83 -9.07
N ASP A 197 17.50 4.29 -8.83
CA ASP A 197 18.15 5.31 -9.66
C ASP A 197 18.46 4.84 -11.07
N GLN A 198 19.03 3.64 -11.20
CA GLN A 198 19.45 3.08 -12.47
C GLN A 198 18.28 2.64 -13.37
N PHE A 199 17.22 2.11 -12.76
CA PHE A 199 16.12 1.49 -13.50
C PHE A 199 14.89 2.38 -13.61
N ASP A 200 14.77 3.42 -12.78
CA ASP A 200 13.58 4.27 -12.66
C ASP A 200 12.30 3.47 -12.34
N ILE A 201 12.43 2.50 -11.44
CA ILE A 201 11.33 1.67 -10.92
C ILE A 201 11.19 1.96 -9.44
N LYS A 202 9.95 2.17 -8.97
CA LYS A 202 9.68 2.45 -7.57
C LYS A 202 9.75 1.18 -6.73
N VAL A 203 10.13 1.35 -5.47
CA VAL A 203 10.02 0.31 -4.44
C VAL A 203 9.07 0.82 -3.37
N ALA A 204 8.02 0.05 -3.09
CA ALA A 204 7.04 0.34 -2.05
C ALA A 204 7.25 -0.63 -0.88
N VAL A 205 7.75 -0.11 0.24
CA VAL A 205 8.00 -0.91 1.45
C VAL A 205 6.67 -1.25 2.10
N HIS A 206 6.38 -2.53 2.28
CA HIS A 206 5.12 -3.05 2.82
C HIS A 206 5.18 -3.14 4.35
N ASN A 207 4.18 -2.57 5.03
CA ASN A 207 4.02 -2.74 6.48
C ASN A 207 3.34 -4.08 6.78
N TYR A 208 3.80 -4.75 7.82
CA TYR A 208 3.22 -5.99 8.31
C TYR A 208 2.48 -5.78 9.63
N GLY A 209 1.81 -6.82 10.12
CA GLY A 209 1.03 -6.76 11.36
C GLY A 209 1.88 -6.94 12.62
N PRO A 210 1.21 -7.11 13.77
CA PRO A 210 1.86 -7.26 15.08
C PRO A 210 3.02 -8.25 15.11
N GLY A 211 4.19 -7.80 15.57
CA GLY A 211 5.37 -8.64 15.81
C GLY A 211 6.33 -8.79 14.62
N HIS A 212 6.03 -8.18 13.48
CA HIS A 212 6.92 -8.16 12.32
C HIS A 212 7.76 -6.87 12.25
N ARG A 213 8.78 -6.85 11.38
CA ARG A 213 9.45 -5.60 10.97
C ARG A 213 8.39 -4.68 10.37
N PHE A 214 8.48 -3.37 10.60
CA PHE A 214 7.51 -2.40 10.08
C PHE A 214 6.05 -2.68 10.52
N ASP A 215 5.87 -3.25 11.72
CA ASP A 215 4.59 -3.38 12.40
C ASP A 215 3.94 -2.00 12.61
N ARG A 216 4.74 -1.02 13.04
CA ARG A 216 4.27 0.35 13.28
C ARG A 216 4.50 1.27 12.10
N ILE A 217 3.54 2.16 11.84
CA ILE A 217 3.66 3.21 10.83
C ILE A 217 4.88 4.11 11.10
N ASP A 218 5.21 4.37 12.36
CA ASP A 218 6.41 5.13 12.72
C ASP A 218 7.71 4.44 12.30
N ASP A 219 7.77 3.11 12.40
CA ASP A 219 8.99 2.35 12.10
C ASP A 219 9.27 2.37 10.61
N ILE A 220 8.23 2.19 9.79
CA ILE A 220 8.38 2.24 8.33
C ILE A 220 8.70 3.65 7.83
N LEU A 221 8.06 4.69 8.39
CA LEU A 221 8.38 6.08 8.06
C LEU A 221 9.86 6.38 8.33
N LYS A 222 10.38 6.00 9.51
CA LYS A 222 11.78 6.21 9.87
C LYS A 222 12.75 5.45 8.96
N ALA A 223 12.40 4.22 8.58
CA ALA A 223 13.26 3.38 7.73
C ALA A 223 13.36 3.89 6.29
N VAL A 224 12.26 4.42 5.73
CA VAL A 224 12.18 4.83 4.32
C VAL A 224 12.66 6.28 4.09
N GLN A 225 12.39 7.20 5.02
CA GLN A 225 12.65 8.63 4.87
C GLN A 225 14.06 8.99 4.35
N PRO A 226 15.15 8.36 4.80
CA PRO A 226 16.52 8.72 4.39
C PRO A 226 16.86 8.45 2.92
N TRP A 227 16.04 7.66 2.20
CA TRP A 227 16.37 7.14 0.87
C TRP A 227 15.73 7.95 -0.27
N ASP A 228 16.08 7.63 -1.52
CA ASP A 228 15.52 8.22 -2.74
C ASP A 228 13.98 8.18 -2.77
N ALA A 229 13.35 9.23 -3.30
CA ALA A 229 11.89 9.38 -3.35
C ALA A 229 11.15 8.20 -4.02
N ARG A 230 11.80 7.46 -4.91
CA ARG A 230 11.28 6.23 -5.55
C ARG A 230 11.20 5.05 -4.59
N ILE A 231 11.92 5.09 -3.47
CA ILE A 231 11.69 4.22 -2.31
C ILE A 231 10.61 4.90 -1.45
N GLY A 232 9.47 4.26 -1.32
CA GLY A 232 8.30 4.78 -0.63
C GLY A 232 7.57 3.67 0.11
N TYR A 233 6.27 3.83 0.24
CA TYR A 233 5.42 2.99 1.10
C TYR A 233 4.42 2.20 0.28
N CYS A 234 4.20 0.94 0.67
CA CYS A 234 2.98 0.20 0.41
C CYS A 234 2.23 0.08 1.73
N LEU A 235 1.11 0.80 1.86
CA LEU A 235 0.26 0.67 3.04
C LEU A 235 -0.63 -0.56 2.91
N ASP A 236 -0.46 -1.55 3.76
CA ASP A 236 -1.47 -2.56 4.05
C ASP A 236 -2.37 -2.08 5.17
N THR A 237 -3.62 -1.77 4.79
CA THR A 237 -4.60 -1.22 5.72
C THR A 237 -4.99 -2.24 6.80
N GLY A 238 -5.09 -3.52 6.46
CA GLY A 238 -5.44 -4.57 7.42
C GLY A 238 -4.35 -4.81 8.46
N HIS A 239 -3.08 -4.77 8.05
CA HIS A 239 -1.94 -4.82 8.95
C HIS A 239 -1.90 -3.62 9.88
N ALA A 240 -2.09 -2.40 9.37
CA ALA A 240 -2.15 -1.21 10.21
C ALA A 240 -3.29 -1.30 11.24
N MET A 241 -4.48 -1.76 10.82
CA MET A 241 -5.62 -1.97 11.73
C MET A 241 -5.33 -3.01 12.81
N ARG A 242 -4.72 -4.14 12.45
CA ARG A 242 -4.27 -5.18 13.40
C ARG A 242 -3.17 -4.68 14.33
N SER A 243 -2.45 -3.63 13.96
CA SER A 243 -1.48 -2.96 14.82
C SER A 243 -2.12 -1.89 15.71
N GLY A 244 -3.43 -1.65 15.57
CA GLY A 244 -4.16 -0.61 16.30
C GLY A 244 -3.92 0.79 15.74
N GLU A 245 -3.49 0.91 14.48
CA GLU A 245 -3.21 2.17 13.81
C GLU A 245 -4.28 2.49 12.75
N CYS A 246 -4.64 3.77 12.62
CA CYS A 246 -5.65 4.22 11.66
C CYS A 246 -5.06 4.31 10.25
N PRO A 247 -5.58 3.56 9.26
CA PRO A 247 -5.08 3.61 7.89
C PRO A 247 -5.22 5.00 7.24
N VAL A 248 -6.29 5.73 7.56
CA VAL A 248 -6.53 7.09 7.03
C VAL A 248 -5.42 8.04 7.48
N GLU A 249 -5.00 7.95 8.74
CA GLU A 249 -3.89 8.75 9.26
C GLU A 249 -2.56 8.31 8.66
N ALA A 250 -2.36 7.00 8.49
CA ALA A 250 -1.16 6.48 7.82
C ALA A 250 -1.00 7.05 6.40
N VAL A 251 -2.08 7.10 5.60
CA VAL A 251 -2.07 7.71 4.26
C VAL A 251 -1.60 9.17 4.32
N ARG A 252 -2.16 9.98 5.23
CA ARG A 252 -1.77 11.40 5.37
C ARG A 252 -0.30 11.57 5.70
N ARG A 253 0.24 10.69 6.56
CA ARG A 253 1.64 10.72 7.00
C ARG A 253 2.61 10.22 5.92
N MET A 254 2.19 9.26 5.11
CA MET A 254 2.98 8.72 3.99
C MET A 254 3.00 9.68 2.79
N GLY A 255 1.91 10.42 2.58
CA GLY A 255 1.80 11.49 1.59
C GLY A 255 2.19 11.05 0.18
N PRO A 256 2.95 11.86 -0.57
CA PRO A 256 3.25 11.59 -1.99
C PRO A 256 4.20 10.39 -2.22
N ARG A 257 4.77 9.81 -1.15
CA ARG A 257 5.60 8.61 -1.23
C ARG A 257 4.81 7.33 -0.99
N LEU A 258 3.48 7.40 -0.86
CA LEU A 258 2.61 6.23 -0.91
C LEU A 258 2.57 5.70 -2.35
N HIS A 259 3.44 4.74 -2.65
CA HIS A 259 3.63 4.22 -4.01
C HIS A 259 2.71 3.04 -4.33
N GLY A 260 2.11 2.40 -3.32
CA GLY A 260 1.10 1.37 -3.46
C GLY A 260 0.22 1.27 -2.21
N LEU A 261 -0.91 0.59 -2.32
CA LEU A 261 -1.78 0.32 -1.17
C LEU A 261 -2.37 -1.08 -1.31
N HIS A 262 -2.22 -1.91 -0.27
CA HIS A 262 -2.95 -3.16 -0.12
C HIS A 262 -4.22 -2.89 0.69
N LEU A 263 -5.36 -2.87 0.00
CA LEU A 263 -6.64 -2.60 0.62
C LEU A 263 -7.20 -3.87 1.23
N ARG A 264 -7.27 -3.87 2.56
CA ARG A 264 -7.79 -4.93 3.40
C ARG A 264 -8.60 -4.34 4.55
N GLU A 265 -9.42 -5.14 5.18
CA GLU A 265 -10.32 -4.68 6.23
C GLU A 265 -10.32 -5.63 7.42
N GLN A 266 -10.45 -5.05 8.61
CA GLN A 266 -10.61 -5.78 9.86
C GLN A 266 -11.91 -5.34 10.54
N VAL A 267 -12.49 -6.19 11.37
CA VAL A 267 -13.73 -5.84 12.11
C VAL A 267 -13.55 -4.63 13.03
N ALA A 268 -12.32 -4.35 13.49
CA ALA A 268 -11.99 -3.23 14.35
C ALA A 268 -10.51 -2.84 14.19
N ILE A 269 -10.19 -1.58 14.54
CA ILE A 269 -8.81 -1.09 14.69
C ILE A 269 -8.37 -1.42 16.12
N GLN A 270 -7.65 -2.53 16.28
CA GLN A 270 -7.19 -2.97 17.60
C GLN A 270 -6.00 -3.91 17.45
N ARG A 271 -5.12 -3.89 18.45
CA ARG A 271 -3.96 -4.79 18.49
C ARG A 271 -4.25 -6.11 19.18
N GLU A 272 -4.85 -6.03 20.36
CA GLU A 272 -5.16 -7.20 21.18
C GLU A 272 -6.58 -7.05 21.79
N PRO A 273 -7.43 -8.08 21.70
CA PRO A 273 -7.22 -9.30 20.90
C PRO A 273 -7.15 -8.96 19.41
N GLN A 274 -6.43 -9.76 18.60
CA GLN A 274 -6.37 -9.50 17.16
C GLN A 274 -7.79 -9.51 16.55
N PRO A 275 -8.15 -8.50 15.75
CA PRO A 275 -9.45 -8.45 15.09
C PRO A 275 -9.53 -9.53 14.00
N GLY A 276 -10.74 -9.99 13.73
CA GLY A 276 -11.00 -10.78 12.53
C GLY A 276 -10.98 -9.92 11.27
N GLU A 277 -10.78 -10.54 10.11
CA GLU A 277 -10.96 -9.86 8.84
C GLU A 277 -12.43 -9.57 8.55
N ALA A 278 -12.69 -8.54 7.75
CA ALA A 278 -14.03 -8.21 7.27
C ALA A 278 -14.02 -7.94 5.76
N ILE A 279 -15.22 -7.86 5.18
CA ILE A 279 -15.41 -7.36 3.82
C ILE A 279 -15.08 -5.86 3.83
N ILE A 280 -14.35 -5.38 2.81
CA ILE A 280 -13.94 -3.98 2.71
C ILE A 280 -15.16 -3.06 2.79
N GLY A 281 -15.14 -2.09 3.72
CA GLY A 281 -16.26 -1.18 3.96
C GLY A 281 -17.35 -1.72 4.90
N GLU A 282 -17.20 -2.93 5.43
CA GLU A 282 -18.09 -3.53 6.45
C GLU A 282 -17.37 -3.77 7.78
N GLY A 283 -16.13 -3.27 7.92
CA GLY A 283 -15.30 -3.37 9.11
C GLY A 283 -15.15 -2.07 9.87
N GLY A 284 -14.01 -1.92 10.55
CA GLY A 284 -13.71 -0.79 11.42
C GLY A 284 -13.09 0.42 10.73
N MET A 285 -12.72 0.32 9.44
CA MET A 285 -12.13 1.43 8.69
C MET A 285 -13.20 2.33 8.07
N ASP A 286 -13.02 3.65 8.20
CA ASP A 286 -13.79 4.64 7.44
C ASP A 286 -13.30 4.68 5.98
N LEU A 287 -13.88 3.82 5.14
CA LEU A 287 -13.50 3.67 3.74
C LEU A 287 -13.68 4.96 2.91
N PRO A 288 -14.78 5.75 3.05
CA PRO A 288 -14.86 7.07 2.42
C PRO A 288 -13.75 8.02 2.88
N ALA A 289 -13.41 8.07 4.18
CA ALA A 289 -12.32 8.91 4.65
C ALA A 289 -10.96 8.46 4.11
N LEU A 290 -10.74 7.15 3.93
CA LEU A 290 -9.55 6.62 3.27
C LEU A 290 -9.46 7.13 1.81
N CYS A 291 -10.55 7.03 1.04
CA CYS A 291 -10.58 7.50 -0.35
C CYS A 291 -10.25 8.99 -0.45
N ARG A 292 -10.83 9.83 0.42
CA ARG A 292 -10.50 11.26 0.52
C ARG A 292 -9.02 11.49 0.83
N ALA A 293 -8.49 10.79 1.84
CA ALA A 293 -7.07 10.92 2.21
C ALA A 293 -6.14 10.52 1.05
N LEU A 294 -6.50 9.51 0.26
CA LEU A 294 -5.75 9.12 -0.93
C LEU A 294 -5.79 10.20 -2.01
N HIS A 295 -6.94 10.84 -2.25
CA HIS A 295 -7.03 11.98 -3.16
C HIS A 295 -6.20 13.18 -2.68
N ASP A 296 -6.30 13.52 -1.40
CA ASP A 296 -5.54 14.61 -0.79
C ASP A 296 -4.02 14.36 -0.88
N ALA A 297 -3.60 13.10 -0.73
CA ALA A 297 -2.21 12.67 -0.91
C ALA A 297 -1.77 12.60 -2.38
N GLN A 298 -2.67 12.89 -3.33
CA GLN A 298 -2.47 12.73 -4.77
C GLN A 298 -2.01 11.31 -5.13
N PHE A 299 -2.55 10.32 -4.43
CA PHE A 299 -2.19 8.93 -4.63
C PHE A 299 -2.43 8.52 -6.07
N SER A 300 -1.38 8.05 -6.71
CA SER A 300 -1.39 7.60 -8.09
C SER A 300 -0.74 6.23 -8.23
N GLY A 301 -0.67 5.43 -7.17
CA GLY A 301 -0.16 4.06 -7.20
C GLY A 301 -1.27 3.03 -7.48
N PRO A 302 -0.91 1.74 -7.58
CA PRO A 302 -1.89 0.65 -7.62
C PRO A 302 -2.58 0.50 -6.26
N LEU A 303 -3.91 0.42 -6.29
CA LEU A 303 -4.75 0.07 -5.15
C LEU A 303 -5.13 -1.40 -5.27
N THR A 304 -4.39 -2.26 -4.60
CA THR A 304 -4.46 -3.71 -4.73
C THR A 304 -5.33 -4.31 -3.63
N LEU A 305 -6.38 -5.05 -3.97
CA LEU A 305 -7.18 -5.77 -2.97
C LEU A 305 -6.45 -7.03 -2.49
N GLU A 306 -6.45 -7.24 -1.17
CA GLU A 306 -5.91 -8.44 -0.53
C GLU A 306 -6.83 -8.89 0.62
N MET A 307 -7.18 -10.18 0.67
CA MET A 307 -7.99 -10.74 1.75
C MET A 307 -7.38 -12.10 2.12
N TYR A 308 -7.19 -12.36 3.41
CA TYR A 308 -6.66 -13.63 3.92
C TYR A 308 -7.70 -14.47 4.66
N TYR A 309 -8.91 -13.96 4.86
CA TYR A 309 -10.08 -14.81 5.03
C TYR A 309 -10.19 -15.66 3.76
N ARG A 310 -10.03 -16.98 3.91
CA ARG A 310 -10.07 -17.96 2.81
C ARG A 310 -11.43 -18.64 2.77
N PRO A 311 -12.49 -17.98 2.26
CA PRO A 311 -13.71 -18.69 1.95
C PRO A 311 -13.41 -19.72 0.85
N LYS A 312 -14.23 -20.76 0.76
CA LYS A 312 -14.15 -21.74 -0.34
C LYS A 312 -14.28 -21.08 -1.71
N ASP A 313 -15.06 -20.01 -1.79
CA ASP A 313 -15.20 -19.15 -2.96
C ASP A 313 -14.94 -17.68 -2.56
N PRO A 314 -13.82 -17.07 -2.98
CA PRO A 314 -13.49 -15.67 -2.69
C PRO A 314 -14.26 -14.66 -3.55
N LEU A 315 -14.96 -15.08 -4.61
CA LEU A 315 -15.58 -14.15 -5.55
C LEU A 315 -16.76 -13.36 -4.94
N PRO A 316 -17.68 -13.95 -4.16
CA PRO A 316 -18.77 -13.19 -3.55
C PRO A 316 -18.30 -12.05 -2.62
N PRO A 317 -17.41 -12.28 -1.62
CA PRO A 317 -16.91 -11.18 -0.79
C PRO A 317 -16.06 -10.18 -1.58
N LEU A 318 -15.30 -10.62 -2.59
CA LEU A 318 -14.56 -9.71 -3.47
C LEU A 318 -15.51 -8.76 -4.22
N ARG A 319 -16.58 -9.29 -4.84
CA ARG A 319 -17.57 -8.46 -5.54
C ARG A 319 -18.23 -7.46 -4.59
N ARG A 320 -18.50 -7.86 -3.35
CA ARG A 320 -19.04 -6.97 -2.32
C ARG A 320 -18.07 -5.86 -1.93
N SER A 321 -16.80 -6.21 -1.68
CA SER A 321 -15.71 -5.26 -1.43
C SER A 321 -15.57 -4.23 -2.55
N LEU A 322 -15.62 -4.67 -3.81
CA LEU A 322 -15.55 -3.78 -4.97
C LEU A 322 -16.77 -2.85 -5.07
N GLN A 323 -17.97 -3.32 -4.74
CA GLN A 323 -19.17 -2.48 -4.68
C GLN A 323 -19.03 -1.39 -3.61
N ASN A 324 -18.59 -1.76 -2.41
CA ASN A 324 -18.40 -0.83 -1.30
C ASN A 324 -17.33 0.22 -1.63
N LEU A 325 -16.21 -0.20 -2.24
CA LEU A 325 -15.15 0.72 -2.69
C LEU A 325 -15.66 1.69 -3.76
N ALA A 326 -16.39 1.21 -4.77
CA ALA A 326 -16.94 2.07 -5.81
C ALA A 326 -17.90 3.12 -5.23
N GLN A 327 -18.75 2.74 -4.27
CA GLN A 327 -19.65 3.66 -3.59
C GLN A 327 -18.89 4.70 -2.76
N ALA A 328 -17.86 4.29 -2.02
CA ALA A 328 -17.06 5.18 -1.19
C ALA A 328 -16.20 6.15 -2.01
N ALA A 329 -15.64 5.71 -3.13
CA ALA A 329 -14.75 6.51 -3.97
C ALA A 329 -15.49 7.64 -4.71
N VAL A 330 -16.75 7.44 -5.11
CA VAL A 330 -17.53 8.44 -5.86
C VAL A 330 -18.01 9.60 -4.97
N VAL A 331 -18.13 9.40 -3.66
CA VAL A 331 -18.59 10.43 -2.70
C VAL A 331 -17.45 11.18 -2.00
N SER A 332 -16.21 10.91 -2.41
CA SER A 332 -14.99 11.38 -1.76
C SER A 332 -14.34 12.52 -2.53
#